data_AF-A0AAU3DWJ6-F1
#
_entry.id   AF-A0AAU3DWJ6-F1
#
_cell.length_a   1.000
_cell.length_b   1.000
_cell.length_c   1.000
_cell.angle_alpha   90.00
_cell.angle_beta   90.00
_cell.angle_gamma   90.00
#
_symmetry.space_group_name_H-M   'P 1'
#
loop_
_entity.id
_entity.type
_entity.pdbx_description
1 polymer ?
#
loop_
_entity_poly.entity_id
_entity_poly.type
_entity_poly.pdbx_seq_one_letter_code
_entity_poly.pdbx_strand_id
1 'polypeptide(L)'
;MTGRCAGAFFLLAFVSYGIGSALAGRYAGAALVVLNSAMVAAIGVLAFRALRRPRPGAAWAYLVARGAEAFLLTAGIVLLDSVGAGAADIAYQAAMLSLGLGSLPFCLALNRQRWLPRWLAIWGFAGYALLATGAAAELMGAGIGLVLAVPGGLFEIVFGLLLLARGFAPSAAVQPSAAPAGASSAAAVDGDSRVGRAALAAGLGLLLMAVLAGLANFGVVDRLVSTDAAETTTQLLSNQRAFALAIVALFAVVCLDVLVAWALRAFFDDTNRTVALLSAWCRTAYAVVFAVAITHLIAAAGLLHDGAAADEISSSVYAQITEFEEIWSLGLILFGVHLLMIGWLAWRSPTVPTWVAALVAIAGAGYLADSIGAQVSAAYPIQLAAVTFVGEVVLMVWLLVFAARSRSHRRSNVDGTRAREVRQPA
;
A
#
# COMPACT_ATOMS: atom_id res chain seq x y z
N MET A 1 23.04 16.58 -0.20
CA MET A 1 23.50 15.22 -0.58
C MET A 1 22.33 14.30 -0.96
N THR A 2 21.31 14.14 -0.11
CA THR A 2 20.16 13.25 -0.31
C THR A 2 19.45 13.38 -1.68
N GLY A 3 19.25 14.62 -2.17
CA GLY A 3 18.61 14.82 -3.48
C GLY A 3 19.46 14.43 -4.69
N ARG A 4 20.79 14.58 -4.61
CA ARG A 4 21.70 14.20 -5.72
C ARG A 4 21.80 12.68 -5.84
N CYS A 5 21.86 11.97 -4.71
CA CYS A 5 21.79 10.51 -4.68
C CYS A 5 20.47 10.00 -5.28
N ALA A 6 19.34 10.63 -4.95
CA ALA A 6 18.05 10.28 -5.55
C ALA A 6 18.06 10.47 -7.07
N GLY A 7 18.60 11.58 -7.58
CA GLY A 7 18.73 11.82 -9.02
C GLY A 7 19.59 10.78 -9.74
N ALA A 8 20.73 10.39 -9.14
CA ALA A 8 21.56 9.31 -9.68
C ALA A 8 20.83 7.97 -9.71
N PHE A 9 20.09 7.63 -8.65
CA PHE A 9 19.30 6.40 -8.61
C PHE A 9 18.17 6.37 -9.63
N PHE A 10 17.48 7.49 -9.89
CA PHE A 10 16.47 7.54 -10.96
C PHE A 10 17.05 7.16 -12.33
N LEU A 11 18.22 7.69 -12.68
CA LEU A 11 18.87 7.43 -13.96
C LEU A 11 19.43 6.01 -14.03
N LEU A 12 20.09 5.55 -12.96
CA LEU A 12 20.68 4.22 -12.89
C LEU A 12 19.62 3.12 -12.85
N ALA A 13 18.48 3.34 -12.20
CA ALA A 13 17.37 2.40 -12.17
C ALA A 13 16.83 2.17 -13.59
N PHE A 14 16.57 3.24 -14.34
CA PHE A 14 16.10 3.15 -15.72
C PHE A 14 17.02 2.32 -16.61
N VAL A 15 18.33 2.58 -16.53
CA VAL A 15 19.35 1.83 -17.29
C VAL A 15 19.46 0.37 -16.81
N SER A 16 19.46 0.15 -15.50
CA SER A 16 19.58 -1.20 -14.92
C SER A 16 18.39 -2.08 -15.28
N TYR A 17 17.18 -1.52 -15.26
CA TYR A 17 15.98 -2.24 -15.69
C TYR A 17 16.02 -2.56 -17.18
N GLY A 18 16.30 -1.57 -18.05
CA GLY A 18 16.30 -1.78 -19.50
C GLY A 18 17.36 -2.77 -19.99
N ILE A 19 18.57 -2.74 -19.42
CA ILE A 19 19.62 -3.73 -19.74
C ILE A 19 19.30 -5.08 -19.09
N GLY A 20 18.80 -5.06 -17.85
CA GLY A 20 18.46 -6.26 -17.10
C GLY A 20 17.38 -7.10 -17.79
N SER A 21 16.32 -6.46 -18.25
CA SER A 21 15.24 -7.12 -19.00
C SER A 21 15.71 -7.62 -20.37
N ALA A 22 16.57 -6.88 -21.07
CA ALA A 22 17.17 -7.34 -22.33
C ALA A 22 18.09 -8.56 -22.17
N LEU A 23 18.58 -8.81 -20.95
CA LEU A 23 19.40 -9.96 -20.58
C LEU A 23 18.61 -11.02 -19.77
N ALA A 24 17.28 -11.04 -19.89
CA ALA A 24 16.43 -12.03 -19.23
C ALA A 24 16.90 -13.48 -19.51
N GLY A 25 16.73 -14.36 -18.52
CA GLY A 25 17.25 -15.74 -18.55
C GLY A 25 18.76 -15.87 -18.30
N ARG A 26 19.48 -14.76 -18.03
CA ARG A 26 20.88 -14.76 -17.59
C ARG A 26 21.00 -14.23 -16.17
N TYR A 27 21.92 -14.79 -15.38
CA TYR A 27 22.23 -14.28 -14.03
C TYR A 27 22.56 -12.79 -14.00
N ALA A 28 23.22 -12.27 -15.04
CA ALA A 28 23.51 -10.86 -15.17
C ALA A 28 22.25 -9.99 -15.31
N GLY A 29 21.25 -10.46 -16.06
CA GLY A 29 19.96 -9.77 -16.21
C GLY A 29 19.19 -9.72 -14.89
N ALA A 30 19.07 -10.88 -14.22
CA ALA A 30 18.44 -10.97 -12.90
C ALA A 30 19.12 -10.06 -11.86
N ALA A 31 20.47 -10.06 -11.82
CA ALA A 31 21.23 -9.21 -10.91
C ALA A 31 21.00 -7.71 -11.16
N LEU A 32 20.91 -7.29 -12.43
CA LEU A 32 20.65 -5.89 -12.79
C LEU A 32 19.25 -5.43 -12.39
N VAL A 33 18.23 -6.28 -12.50
CA VAL A 33 16.89 -5.89 -12.07
C VAL A 33 16.74 -5.93 -10.55
N VAL A 34 17.39 -6.85 -9.84
CA VAL A 34 17.47 -6.79 -8.36
C VAL A 34 18.16 -5.49 -7.92
N LEU A 35 19.22 -5.08 -8.61
CA LEU A 35 19.86 -3.78 -8.37
C LEU A 35 18.91 -2.62 -8.66
N ASN A 36 18.13 -2.66 -9.74
CA ASN A 36 17.07 -1.70 -10.03
C ASN A 36 16.06 -1.63 -8.87
N SER A 37 15.53 -2.76 -8.40
CA SER A 37 14.57 -2.83 -7.28
C SER A 37 15.15 -2.20 -6.01
N ALA A 38 16.42 -2.45 -5.71
CA ALA A 38 17.11 -1.81 -4.59
C ALA A 38 17.22 -0.29 -4.74
N MET A 39 17.53 0.21 -5.94
CA MET A 39 17.58 1.65 -6.24
C MET A 39 16.19 2.31 -6.13
N VAL A 40 15.15 1.66 -6.65
CA VAL A 40 13.75 2.10 -6.58
C VAL A 40 13.29 2.22 -5.12
N ALA A 41 13.55 1.19 -4.30
CA ALA A 41 13.26 1.25 -2.87
C ALA A 41 14.02 2.38 -2.17
N ALA A 42 15.31 2.58 -2.52
CA ALA A 42 16.11 3.66 -1.97
C ALA A 42 15.56 5.05 -2.33
N ILE A 43 15.08 5.26 -3.57
CA ILE A 43 14.38 6.49 -3.98
C ILE A 43 13.18 6.74 -3.07
N GLY A 44 12.37 5.72 -2.79
CA GLY A 44 11.25 5.78 -1.85
C GLY A 44 11.67 6.27 -0.46
N VAL A 45 12.72 5.69 0.11
CA VAL A 45 13.26 6.07 1.44
C VAL A 45 13.78 7.51 1.44
N LEU A 46 14.51 7.93 0.40
CA LEU A 46 15.04 9.29 0.30
C LEU A 46 13.92 10.32 0.18
N ALA A 47 12.91 10.04 -0.66
CA ALA A 47 11.71 10.88 -0.81
C ALA A 47 10.90 10.94 0.50
N PHE A 48 10.75 9.81 1.19
CA PHE A 48 10.09 9.76 2.50
C PHE A 48 10.78 10.67 3.51
N ARG A 49 12.11 10.58 3.64
CA ARG A 49 12.89 11.43 4.56
C ARG A 49 12.70 12.91 4.26
N ALA A 50 12.59 13.27 2.98
CA ALA A 50 12.37 14.65 2.55
C ALA A 50 10.94 15.12 2.86
N LEU A 51 9.92 14.32 2.57
CA LEU A 51 8.50 14.73 2.63
C LEU A 51 7.79 14.43 3.96
N ARG A 52 8.32 13.56 4.84
CA ARG A 52 7.64 13.11 6.06
C ARG A 52 7.21 14.23 7.01
N ARG A 53 7.97 15.34 7.06
CA ARG A 53 7.63 16.53 7.87
C ARG A 53 6.56 17.39 7.20
N PRO A 54 6.75 17.88 5.96
CA PRO A 54 5.78 18.77 5.32
C PRO A 54 4.49 18.08 4.87
N ARG A 55 4.55 16.83 4.42
CA ARG A 55 3.46 16.08 3.78
C ARG A 55 3.54 14.58 4.14
N PRO A 56 3.25 14.19 5.39
CA PRO A 56 3.42 12.80 5.85
C PRO A 56 2.62 11.79 5.01
N GLY A 57 1.37 12.10 4.65
CA GLY A 57 0.54 11.18 3.86
C GLY A 57 1.13 10.88 2.47
N ALA A 58 1.58 11.91 1.74
CA ALA A 58 2.21 11.72 0.43
C ALA A 58 3.57 11.01 0.55
N ALA A 59 4.32 11.27 1.62
CA ALA A 59 5.59 10.60 1.89
C ALA A 59 5.39 9.09 2.08
N TRP A 60 4.42 8.70 2.92
CA TRP A 60 4.07 7.29 3.15
C TRP A 60 3.52 6.61 1.90
N ALA A 61 2.58 7.24 1.20
CA ALA A 61 2.02 6.70 -0.04
C ALA A 61 3.11 6.40 -1.08
N TYR A 62 4.05 7.34 -1.26
CA TYR A 62 5.15 7.16 -2.21
C TYR A 62 6.16 6.09 -1.75
N LEU A 63 6.46 6.01 -0.45
CA LEU A 63 7.33 4.96 0.10
C LEU A 63 6.74 3.57 -0.14
N VAL A 64 5.45 3.39 0.15
CA VAL A 64 4.74 2.13 -0.05
C VAL A 64 4.69 1.77 -1.53
N ALA A 65 4.35 2.71 -2.41
CA ALA A 65 4.33 2.48 -3.85
C ALA A 65 5.70 2.06 -4.41
N ARG A 66 6.80 2.70 -3.96
CA ARG A 66 8.15 2.31 -4.38
C ARG A 66 8.58 0.95 -3.81
N GLY A 67 8.15 0.60 -2.60
CA GLY A 67 8.35 -0.74 -2.04
C GLY A 67 7.59 -1.82 -2.81
N ALA A 68 6.33 -1.54 -3.14
CA ALA A 68 5.47 -2.38 -3.97
C ALA A 68 6.03 -2.61 -5.37
N GLU A 69 6.47 -1.55 -6.05
CA GLU A 69 7.13 -1.60 -7.35
C GLU A 69 8.38 -2.50 -7.29
N ALA A 70 9.28 -2.25 -6.32
CA ALA A 70 10.49 -3.05 -6.15
C ALA A 70 10.20 -4.53 -5.88
N PHE A 71 9.19 -4.83 -5.08
CA PHE A 71 8.77 -6.21 -4.80
C PHE A 71 8.26 -6.88 -6.08
N LEU A 72 7.31 -6.25 -6.78
CA LEU A 72 6.66 -6.83 -7.96
C LEU A 72 7.61 -7.02 -9.14
N LEU A 73 8.54 -6.08 -9.38
CA LEU A 73 9.56 -6.24 -10.42
C LEU A 73 10.52 -7.40 -10.11
N THR A 74 10.82 -7.62 -8.83
CA THR A 74 11.68 -8.75 -8.42
C THR A 74 10.91 -10.07 -8.52
N ALA A 75 9.66 -10.10 -8.07
CA ALA A 75 8.78 -11.27 -8.20
C ALA A 75 8.56 -11.63 -9.68
N GLY A 76 8.34 -10.64 -10.54
CA GLY A 76 8.15 -10.85 -11.97
C GLY A 76 9.31 -11.57 -12.66
N ILE A 77 10.55 -11.35 -12.23
CA ILE A 77 11.72 -12.09 -12.76
C ILE A 77 11.77 -13.52 -12.26
N VAL A 78 11.51 -13.72 -10.96
CA VAL A 78 11.45 -15.07 -10.41
C VAL A 78 10.38 -15.88 -11.14
N LEU A 79 9.22 -15.27 -11.39
CA LEU A 79 8.11 -15.86 -12.13
C LEU A 79 8.41 -16.03 -13.63
N LEU A 80 9.21 -15.17 -14.24
CA LEU A 80 9.65 -15.35 -15.63
C LEU A 80 10.41 -16.67 -15.80
N ASP A 81 11.31 -16.96 -14.86
CA ASP A 81 12.14 -18.17 -14.90
C ASP A 81 11.36 -19.42 -14.45
N SER A 82 10.43 -19.30 -13.49
CA SER A 82 9.71 -20.44 -12.91
C SER A 82 8.37 -20.77 -13.57
N VAL A 83 7.70 -19.79 -14.19
CA VAL A 83 6.35 -19.92 -14.75
C VAL A 83 6.32 -19.58 -16.23
N GLY A 84 6.69 -18.34 -16.59
CA GLY A 84 6.59 -17.87 -17.97
C GLY A 84 6.40 -16.36 -18.09
N ALA A 85 6.29 -15.90 -19.34
CA ALA A 85 6.24 -14.47 -19.67
C ALA A 85 4.95 -13.80 -19.18
N GLY A 86 3.80 -14.48 -19.27
CA GLY A 86 2.53 -13.93 -18.82
C GLY A 86 2.52 -13.54 -17.34
N ALA A 87 3.16 -14.33 -16.47
CA ALA A 87 3.28 -14.02 -15.05
C ALA A 87 4.15 -12.78 -14.81
N ALA A 88 5.28 -12.70 -15.53
CA ALA A 88 6.20 -11.57 -15.47
C ALA A 88 5.54 -10.27 -15.94
N ASP A 89 4.75 -10.35 -17.01
CA ASP A 89 4.01 -9.21 -17.58
C ASP A 89 2.96 -8.69 -16.60
N ILE A 90 2.16 -9.57 -15.99
CA ILE A 90 1.17 -9.19 -14.98
C ILE A 90 1.86 -8.51 -13.78
N ALA A 91 2.96 -9.08 -13.28
CA ALA A 91 3.74 -8.49 -12.20
C ALA A 91 4.28 -7.10 -12.57
N TYR A 92 4.78 -6.93 -13.79
CA TYR A 92 5.25 -5.65 -14.31
C TYR A 92 4.13 -4.61 -14.37
N GLN A 93 2.97 -4.96 -14.93
CA GLN A 93 1.84 -4.02 -15.01
C GLN A 93 1.33 -3.64 -13.63
N ALA A 94 1.25 -4.58 -12.69
CA ALA A 94 0.92 -4.27 -11.29
C ALA A 94 1.94 -3.32 -10.65
N ALA A 95 3.24 -3.48 -10.95
CA ALA A 95 4.31 -2.59 -10.47
C ALA A 95 4.15 -1.17 -11.02
N MET A 96 3.91 -1.04 -12.33
CA MET A 96 3.71 0.25 -13.00
C MET A 96 2.43 0.96 -12.52
N LEU A 97 1.38 0.21 -12.26
CA LEU A 97 0.14 0.75 -11.70
C LEU A 97 0.35 1.30 -10.29
N SER A 98 1.05 0.54 -9.43
CA SER A 98 1.42 0.98 -8.08
C SER A 98 2.28 2.24 -8.11
N LEU A 99 3.32 2.24 -8.95
CA LEU A 99 4.20 3.40 -9.17
C LEU A 99 3.40 4.62 -9.62
N GLY A 100 2.59 4.48 -10.67
CA GLY A 100 1.81 5.56 -11.25
C GLY A 100 0.88 6.20 -10.23
N LEU A 101 0.07 5.39 -9.54
CA LEU A 101 -0.88 5.87 -8.54
C LEU A 101 -0.19 6.50 -7.32
N GLY A 102 0.87 5.87 -6.79
CA GLY A 102 1.63 6.38 -5.65
C GLY A 102 2.38 7.67 -5.93
N SER A 103 2.71 7.93 -7.19
CA SER A 103 3.46 9.12 -7.61
C SER A 103 2.59 10.36 -7.84
N LEU A 104 1.27 10.21 -7.97
CA LEU A 104 0.33 11.33 -8.08
C LEU A 104 0.37 12.25 -6.84
N PRO A 105 0.16 11.76 -5.60
CA PRO A 105 0.26 12.61 -4.41
C PRO A 105 1.69 13.12 -4.19
N PHE A 106 2.72 12.42 -4.65
CA PHE A 106 4.12 12.86 -4.62
C PHE A 106 4.33 14.10 -5.50
N CYS A 107 3.89 14.10 -6.76
CA CYS A 107 4.01 15.26 -7.66
C CYS A 107 3.27 16.48 -7.11
N LEU A 108 2.05 16.29 -6.60
CA LEU A 108 1.28 17.34 -5.93
C LEU A 108 1.97 17.83 -4.66
N ALA A 109 2.68 16.95 -3.94
CA ALA A 109 3.40 17.30 -2.74
C ALA A 109 4.55 18.27 -3.07
N LEU A 110 5.36 17.92 -4.06
CA LEU A 110 6.51 18.70 -4.52
C LEU A 110 6.11 20.06 -5.07
N ASN A 111 5.04 20.13 -5.87
CA ASN A 111 4.52 21.38 -6.42
C ASN A 111 4.18 22.38 -5.31
N ARG A 112 3.41 21.93 -4.32
CA ARG A 112 2.99 22.83 -3.23
C ARG A 112 4.14 23.20 -2.27
N GLN A 113 5.22 22.42 -2.22
CA GLN A 113 6.44 22.79 -1.49
C GLN A 113 7.38 23.69 -2.31
N ARG A 114 7.03 23.98 -3.57
CA ARG A 114 7.84 24.76 -4.53
C ARG A 114 9.23 24.15 -4.77
N TRP A 115 9.38 22.84 -4.60
CA TRP A 115 10.63 22.12 -4.90
C TRP A 115 10.79 21.87 -6.40
N LEU A 116 9.68 21.89 -7.14
CA LEU A 116 9.60 21.73 -8.58
C LEU A 116 8.86 22.91 -9.20
N PRO A 117 9.27 23.38 -10.40
CA PRO A 117 8.48 24.31 -11.19
C PRO A 117 7.08 23.73 -11.46
N ARG A 118 6.05 24.59 -11.50
CA ARG A 118 4.66 24.16 -11.69
C ARG A 118 4.46 23.32 -12.95
N TRP A 119 5.05 23.74 -14.08
CA TRP A 119 4.94 23.02 -15.35
C TRP A 119 5.51 21.61 -15.25
N LEU A 120 6.67 21.45 -14.58
CA LEU A 120 7.33 20.15 -14.43
C LEU A 120 6.56 19.23 -13.49
N ALA A 121 5.95 19.78 -12.44
CA ALA A 121 5.09 19.00 -11.55
C ALA A 121 3.77 18.58 -12.21
N ILE A 122 3.19 19.42 -13.08
CA ILE A 122 2.00 19.06 -13.88
C ILE A 122 2.36 17.97 -14.89
N TRP A 123 3.50 18.10 -15.56
CA TRP A 123 4.00 17.06 -16.48
C TRP A 123 4.22 15.73 -15.77
N GLY A 124 4.88 15.73 -14.60
CA GLY A 124 5.05 14.51 -13.80
C GLY A 124 3.72 13.89 -13.38
N PHE A 125 2.77 14.70 -12.90
CA PHE A 125 1.43 14.23 -12.55
C PHE A 125 0.72 13.58 -13.75
N ALA A 126 0.73 14.24 -14.91
CA ALA A 126 0.13 13.71 -16.13
C ALA A 126 0.85 12.43 -16.59
N GLY A 127 2.18 12.41 -16.58
CA GLY A 127 2.99 11.26 -16.97
C GLY A 127 2.69 10.01 -16.12
N TYR A 128 2.65 10.16 -14.79
CA TYR A 128 2.30 9.04 -13.91
C TYR A 128 0.82 8.62 -14.00
N ALA A 129 -0.09 9.56 -14.27
CA ALA A 129 -1.50 9.23 -14.50
C ALA A 129 -1.67 8.42 -15.79
N LEU A 130 -0.97 8.80 -16.87
CA LEU A 130 -0.94 8.04 -18.12
C LEU A 130 -0.27 6.69 -17.93
N LEU A 131 0.83 6.59 -17.17
CA LEU A 131 1.47 5.32 -16.82
C LEU A 131 0.49 4.37 -16.10
N ALA A 132 -0.20 4.85 -15.06
CA ALA A 132 -1.20 4.06 -14.34
C ALA A 132 -2.36 3.63 -15.25
N THR A 133 -2.83 4.53 -16.11
CA THR A 133 -3.90 4.23 -17.07
C THR A 133 -3.44 3.21 -18.11
N GLY A 134 -2.22 3.32 -18.60
CA GLY A 134 -1.61 2.39 -19.54
C GLY A 134 -1.44 1.01 -18.94
N ALA A 135 -0.93 0.92 -17.71
CA ALA A 135 -0.78 -0.35 -17.00
C ALA A 135 -2.14 -1.04 -16.76
N ALA A 136 -3.15 -0.27 -16.35
CA ALA A 136 -4.51 -0.79 -16.21
C ALA A 136 -5.09 -1.25 -17.56
N ALA A 137 -4.81 -0.53 -18.65
CA ALA A 137 -5.27 -0.89 -19.99
C ALA A 137 -4.59 -2.17 -20.52
N GLU A 138 -3.31 -2.39 -20.22
CA GLU A 138 -2.60 -3.63 -20.56
C GLU A 138 -3.17 -4.84 -19.84
N LEU A 139 -3.48 -4.71 -18.55
CA LEU A 139 -4.18 -5.76 -17.78
C LEU A 139 -5.57 -6.09 -18.36
N MET A 140 -6.17 -5.16 -19.09
CA MET A 140 -7.43 -5.36 -19.82
C MET A 140 -7.25 -5.88 -21.25
N GLY A 141 -6.00 -6.00 -21.73
CA GLY A 141 -5.65 -6.47 -23.07
C GLY A 141 -5.71 -5.41 -24.17
N ALA A 142 -5.56 -4.12 -23.84
CA ALA A 142 -5.69 -3.03 -24.81
C ALA A 142 -4.39 -2.65 -25.55
N GLY A 143 -3.20 -3.11 -25.12
CA GLY A 143 -1.94 -2.94 -25.87
C GLY A 143 -1.43 -1.50 -26.03
N ILE A 144 -1.92 -0.56 -25.20
CA ILE A 144 -1.58 0.88 -25.30
C ILE A 144 -0.62 1.36 -24.20
N GLY A 145 -0.17 0.47 -23.32
CA GLY A 145 0.60 0.79 -22.13
C GLY A 145 1.93 1.46 -22.44
N LEU A 146 2.67 0.93 -23.44
CA LEU A 146 3.97 1.47 -23.84
C LEU A 146 3.88 2.93 -24.26
N VAL A 147 2.90 3.28 -25.10
CA VAL A 147 2.71 4.65 -25.60
C VAL A 147 2.37 5.61 -24.46
N LEU A 148 1.51 5.18 -23.54
CA LEU A 148 1.11 5.97 -22.38
C LEU A 148 2.22 6.11 -21.32
N ALA A 149 3.20 5.22 -21.31
CA ALA A 149 4.36 5.30 -20.42
C ALA A 149 5.41 6.34 -20.89
N VAL A 150 5.49 6.65 -22.19
CA VAL A 150 6.52 7.55 -22.75
C VAL A 150 6.59 8.92 -22.04
N PRO A 151 5.47 9.64 -21.82
CA PRO A 151 5.52 10.93 -21.14
C PRO A 151 6.05 10.83 -19.70
N GLY A 152 5.74 9.73 -19.00
CA GLY A 152 6.22 9.46 -17.65
C GLY A 152 7.72 9.14 -17.61
N GLY A 153 8.20 8.27 -18.51
CA GLY A 153 9.61 7.92 -18.60
C GLY A 153 10.49 9.12 -18.94
N LEU A 154 10.07 9.96 -19.89
CA LEU A 154 10.78 11.21 -20.20
C LEU A 154 10.80 12.17 -19.01
N PHE A 155 9.70 12.26 -18.26
CA PHE A 155 9.64 13.04 -17.03
C PHE A 155 10.65 12.54 -15.99
N GLU A 156 10.73 11.23 -15.75
CA GLU A 156 11.66 10.66 -14.76
C GLU A 156 13.13 10.95 -15.12
N ILE A 157 13.49 10.90 -16.40
CA ILE A 157 14.84 11.28 -16.87
C ILE A 157 15.13 12.75 -16.57
N VAL A 158 14.24 13.66 -16.97
CA VAL A 158 14.41 15.10 -16.73
C VAL A 158 14.43 15.41 -15.23
N PHE A 159 13.57 14.74 -14.46
CA PHE A 159 13.50 14.89 -13.01
C PHE A 159 14.78 14.38 -12.33
N GLY A 160 15.30 13.23 -12.75
CA GLY A 160 16.57 12.66 -12.28
C GLY A 160 17.75 13.61 -12.53
N LEU A 161 17.85 14.17 -13.74
CA LEU A 161 18.87 15.17 -14.08
C LEU A 161 18.74 16.44 -13.24
N LEU A 162 17.51 16.94 -13.02
CA LEU A 162 17.27 18.11 -12.18
C LEU A 162 17.70 17.86 -10.73
N LEU A 163 17.35 16.71 -10.17
CA LEU A 163 17.75 16.30 -8.82
C LEU A 163 19.26 16.13 -8.70
N LEU A 164 19.93 15.63 -9.73
CA LEU A 164 21.39 15.51 -9.76
C LEU A 164 22.06 16.89 -9.72
N ALA A 165 21.53 17.86 -10.48
CA ALA A 165 22.07 19.21 -10.53
C ALA A 165 21.80 20.00 -9.23
N ARG A 166 20.53 20.07 -8.81
CA ARG A 166 20.06 20.97 -7.74
C ARG A 166 19.80 20.29 -6.39
N GLY A 167 19.57 18.99 -6.36
CA GLY A 167 19.03 18.29 -5.20
C GLY A 167 17.63 18.77 -4.81
N PHE A 168 17.11 18.29 -3.67
CA PHE A 168 15.92 18.88 -3.06
C PHE A 168 16.31 20.23 -2.44
N ALA A 169 16.07 21.33 -3.15
CA ALA A 169 16.36 22.67 -2.64
C ALA A 169 15.40 23.01 -1.48
N PRO A 170 15.90 23.36 -0.29
CA PRO A 170 15.10 24.11 0.66
C PRO A 170 14.90 25.51 0.07
N SER A 171 13.65 25.93 -0.15
CA SER A 171 13.38 27.37 -0.17
C SER A 171 13.83 27.89 1.19
N ALA A 172 14.79 28.82 1.18
CA ALA A 172 15.25 29.50 2.38
C ALA A 172 14.04 30.03 3.14
N ALA A 173 13.89 29.63 4.41
CA ALA A 173 12.92 30.24 5.30
C ALA A 173 13.39 30.15 6.76
N VAL A 174 13.90 31.29 7.22
CA VAL A 174 13.63 31.93 8.52
C VAL A 174 13.88 31.07 9.77
N GLN A 175 14.93 31.46 10.51
CA GLN A 175 15.11 31.05 11.91
C GLN A 175 13.85 31.42 12.71
N PRO A 176 13.33 30.54 13.58
CA PRO A 176 12.24 30.92 14.47
C PRO A 176 12.71 32.04 15.39
N SER A 177 12.10 33.23 15.30
CA SER A 177 12.19 34.19 16.40
C SER A 177 11.55 33.57 17.64
N ALA A 178 12.10 33.89 18.81
CA ALA A 178 11.69 33.37 20.11
C ALA A 178 10.16 33.24 20.27
N ALA A 179 9.72 32.10 20.81
CA ALA A 179 8.31 31.76 20.95
C ALA A 179 7.60 32.72 21.92
N PRO A 180 6.42 33.28 21.55
CA PRO A 180 5.58 34.01 22.49
C PRO A 180 4.88 33.03 23.44
N ALA A 181 4.40 33.54 24.58
CA ALA A 181 3.82 32.80 25.71
C ALA A 181 2.52 31.99 25.42
N GLY A 182 2.17 31.72 24.16
CA GLY A 182 1.02 30.90 23.73
C GLY A 182 1.35 29.49 23.23
N ALA A 183 2.62 29.05 23.31
CA ALA A 183 3.10 27.81 22.71
C ALA A 183 2.44 26.53 23.24
N SER A 184 1.96 26.53 24.50
CA SER A 184 1.31 25.37 25.12
C SER A 184 -0.05 25.05 24.49
N SER A 185 -0.87 26.08 24.21
CA SER A 185 -2.18 25.91 23.57
C SER A 185 -2.04 25.48 22.11
N ALA A 186 -1.07 26.05 21.37
CA ALA A 186 -0.80 25.67 20.00
C ALA A 186 -0.29 24.22 19.86
N ALA A 187 0.56 23.76 20.78
CA ALA A 187 1.07 22.39 20.79
C ALA A 187 -0.03 21.35 21.06
N ALA A 188 -0.97 21.65 21.99
CA ALA A 188 -2.11 20.80 22.26
C ALA A 188 -3.06 20.70 21.05
N VAL A 189 -3.36 21.83 20.39
CA VAL A 189 -4.19 21.87 19.18
C VAL A 189 -3.54 21.11 18.01
N ASP A 190 -2.21 21.19 17.89
CA ASP A 190 -1.46 20.44 16.88
C ASP A 190 -1.46 18.93 17.15
N GLY A 191 -1.41 18.50 18.41
CA GLY A 191 -1.52 17.10 18.84
C GLY A 191 -2.86 16.48 18.43
N ASP A 192 -3.97 17.12 18.81
CA ASP A 192 -5.33 16.68 18.46
C ASP A 192 -5.54 16.60 16.94
N SER A 193 -4.92 17.52 16.18
CA SER A 193 -4.98 17.51 14.72
C SER A 193 -4.26 16.31 14.10
N ARG A 194 -3.23 15.77 14.74
CA ARG A 194 -2.46 14.61 14.26
C ARG A 194 -3.22 13.33 14.51
N VAL A 195 -3.76 13.15 15.72
CA VAL A 195 -4.57 11.98 16.09
C VAL A 195 -5.80 11.88 15.21
N GLY A 196 -6.54 12.97 15.00
CA GLY A 196 -7.71 12.98 14.11
C GLY A 196 -7.38 12.67 12.64
N ARG A 197 -6.20 13.07 12.15
CA ARG A 197 -5.72 12.71 10.80
C ARG A 197 -5.31 11.24 10.70
N ALA A 198 -4.65 10.72 11.75
CA ALA A 198 -4.27 9.32 11.84
C ALA A 198 -5.50 8.41 11.88
N ALA A 199 -6.51 8.76 12.70
CA ALA A 199 -7.78 8.06 12.76
C ALA A 199 -8.50 8.04 11.41
N LEU A 200 -8.53 9.18 10.70
CA LEU A 200 -9.13 9.23 9.37
C LEU A 200 -8.37 8.36 8.36
N ALA A 201 -7.03 8.42 8.37
CA ALA A 201 -6.21 7.64 7.46
C ALA A 201 -6.40 6.14 7.70
N ALA A 202 -6.41 5.71 8.96
CA ALA A 202 -6.69 4.33 9.33
C ALA A 202 -8.12 3.91 8.94
N GLY A 203 -9.13 4.70 9.29
CA GLY A 203 -10.53 4.40 9.00
C GLY A 203 -10.86 4.36 7.49
N LEU A 204 -10.35 5.32 6.70
CA LEU A 204 -10.52 5.30 5.24
C LEU A 204 -9.72 4.17 4.59
N GLY A 205 -8.52 3.87 5.11
CA GLY A 205 -7.72 2.75 4.65
C GLY A 205 -8.45 1.42 4.86
N LEU A 206 -8.95 1.17 6.07
CA LEU A 206 -9.75 -0.02 6.40
C LEU A 206 -11.02 -0.13 5.54
N LEU A 207 -11.71 0.99 5.29
CA LEU A 207 -12.89 1.00 4.42
C LEU A 207 -12.54 0.62 2.98
N LEU A 208 -11.49 1.23 2.43
CA LEU A 208 -11.05 0.92 1.07
C LEU A 208 -10.57 -0.53 0.96
N MET A 209 -9.87 -1.04 1.97
CA MET A 209 -9.48 -2.45 2.04
C MET A 209 -10.69 -3.37 2.05
N ALA A 210 -11.70 -3.11 2.88
CA ALA A 210 -12.91 -3.95 2.96
C ALA A 210 -13.64 -4.01 1.60
N VAL A 211 -13.73 -2.90 0.89
CA VAL A 211 -14.32 -2.85 -0.46
C VAL A 211 -13.48 -3.63 -1.47
N LEU A 212 -12.16 -3.38 -1.52
CA LEU A 212 -11.26 -4.02 -2.48
C LEU A 212 -11.15 -5.53 -2.24
N ALA A 213 -10.91 -5.94 -0.99
CA ALA A 213 -10.83 -7.35 -0.62
C ALA A 213 -12.17 -8.05 -0.82
N GLY A 214 -13.29 -7.40 -0.48
CA GLY A 214 -14.62 -7.98 -0.69
C GLY A 214 -14.96 -8.19 -2.17
N LEU A 215 -14.60 -7.23 -3.04
CA LEU A 215 -14.77 -7.38 -4.48
C LEU A 215 -13.82 -8.42 -5.08
N ALA A 216 -12.58 -8.49 -4.62
CA ALA A 216 -11.59 -9.42 -5.15
C ALA A 216 -11.83 -10.86 -4.70
N ASN A 217 -12.01 -11.10 -3.40
CA ASN A 217 -12.15 -12.45 -2.85
C ASN A 217 -13.55 -13.01 -3.12
N PHE A 218 -14.58 -12.44 -2.50
CA PHE A 218 -15.96 -12.92 -2.63
C PHE A 218 -16.59 -12.62 -3.99
N GLY A 219 -16.10 -11.59 -4.68
CA GLY A 219 -16.62 -11.18 -5.98
C GLY A 219 -16.00 -11.92 -7.15
N VAL A 220 -14.76 -12.43 -6.99
CA VAL A 220 -14.01 -13.08 -8.09
C VAL A 220 -13.40 -14.41 -7.63
N VAL A 221 -12.41 -14.43 -6.73
CA VAL A 221 -11.63 -15.63 -6.41
C VAL A 221 -12.53 -16.78 -5.93
N ASP A 222 -13.32 -16.57 -4.87
CA ASP A 222 -14.19 -17.62 -4.30
C ASP A 222 -15.30 -18.09 -5.26
N ARG A 223 -15.62 -17.30 -6.29
CA ARG A 223 -16.64 -17.65 -7.29
C ARG A 223 -16.09 -18.45 -8.45
N LEU A 224 -14.79 -18.31 -8.73
CA LEU A 224 -14.12 -18.90 -9.88
C LEU A 224 -13.28 -20.13 -9.51
N VAL A 225 -13.10 -20.38 -8.21
CA VAL A 225 -12.39 -21.55 -7.69
C VAL A 225 -13.42 -22.57 -7.20
N SER A 226 -13.33 -23.80 -7.73
CA SER A 226 -14.13 -24.94 -7.29
C SER A 226 -13.23 -26.00 -6.66
N THR A 227 -13.81 -27.09 -6.13
CA THR A 227 -13.02 -28.23 -5.63
C THR A 227 -12.40 -29.08 -6.76
N ASP A 228 -12.73 -28.79 -8.02
CA ASP A 228 -12.21 -29.46 -9.20
C ASP A 228 -11.22 -28.56 -9.96
N ALA A 229 -10.04 -29.11 -10.25
CA ALA A 229 -8.95 -28.36 -10.89
C ALA A 229 -9.26 -27.98 -12.35
N ALA A 230 -9.94 -28.86 -13.10
CA ALA A 230 -10.28 -28.61 -14.50
C ALA A 230 -11.40 -27.58 -14.62
N GLU A 231 -12.41 -27.67 -13.75
CA GLU A 231 -13.48 -26.68 -13.67
C GLU A 231 -12.93 -25.29 -13.30
N THR A 232 -12.12 -25.21 -12.23
CA THR A 232 -11.46 -23.96 -11.81
C THR A 232 -10.71 -23.30 -12.96
N THR A 233 -9.89 -24.09 -13.67
CA THR A 233 -9.09 -23.59 -14.80
C THR A 233 -9.98 -23.08 -15.94
N THR A 234 -11.05 -23.79 -16.27
CA THR A 234 -12.01 -23.40 -17.32
C THR A 234 -12.74 -22.09 -16.95
N GLN A 235 -13.15 -21.95 -15.69
CA GLN A 235 -13.80 -20.74 -15.20
C GLN A 235 -12.85 -19.54 -15.21
N LEU A 236 -11.59 -19.73 -14.81
CA LEU A 236 -10.58 -18.67 -14.82
C LEU A 236 -10.18 -18.28 -16.25
N LEU A 237 -10.03 -19.22 -17.18
CA LEU A 237 -9.79 -18.92 -18.61
C LEU A 237 -10.91 -18.06 -19.20
N SER A 238 -12.15 -18.30 -18.78
CA SER A 238 -13.31 -17.50 -19.24
C SER A 238 -13.38 -16.11 -18.59
N ASN A 239 -12.64 -15.88 -17.50
CA ASN A 239 -12.73 -14.67 -16.67
C ASN A 239 -11.36 -14.03 -16.35
N GLN A 240 -10.36 -14.23 -17.22
CA GLN A 240 -8.96 -13.81 -16.97
C GLN A 240 -8.83 -12.34 -16.53
N ARG A 241 -9.60 -11.43 -17.16
CA ARG A 241 -9.58 -10.00 -16.82
C ARG A 241 -10.09 -9.72 -15.41
N ALA A 242 -11.16 -10.40 -15.00
CA ALA A 242 -11.69 -10.26 -13.65
C ALA A 242 -10.67 -10.78 -12.62
N PHE A 243 -10.01 -11.90 -12.92
CA PHE A 243 -8.96 -12.46 -12.08
C PHE A 243 -7.73 -11.53 -11.97
N ALA A 244 -7.25 -10.96 -13.08
CA ALA A 244 -6.18 -9.97 -13.08
C ALA A 244 -6.53 -8.71 -12.26
N LEU A 245 -7.76 -8.21 -12.37
CA LEU A 245 -8.25 -7.09 -11.57
C LEU A 245 -8.35 -7.43 -10.08
N ALA A 246 -8.75 -8.67 -9.75
CA ALA A 246 -8.77 -9.15 -8.38
C ALA A 246 -7.36 -9.17 -7.77
N ILE A 247 -6.36 -9.67 -8.51
CA ILE A 247 -4.94 -9.67 -8.09
C ILE A 247 -4.47 -8.24 -7.80
N VAL A 248 -4.74 -7.29 -8.69
CA VAL A 248 -4.40 -5.88 -8.49
C VAL A 248 -5.10 -5.29 -7.26
N ALA A 249 -6.37 -5.60 -7.06
CA ALA A 249 -7.13 -5.14 -5.91
C ALA A 249 -6.55 -5.71 -4.59
N LEU A 250 -6.20 -6.99 -4.54
CA LEU A 250 -5.54 -7.62 -3.38
C LEU A 250 -4.16 -7.00 -3.13
N PHE A 251 -3.40 -6.68 -4.18
CA PHE A 251 -2.10 -6.03 -4.00
C PHE A 251 -2.24 -4.57 -3.54
N ALA A 252 -3.31 -3.89 -3.93
CA ALA A 252 -3.68 -2.59 -3.36
C ALA A 252 -4.03 -2.70 -1.86
N VAL A 253 -4.69 -3.80 -1.44
CA VAL A 253 -4.94 -4.11 -0.02
C VAL A 253 -3.63 -4.25 0.75
N VAL A 254 -2.64 -4.99 0.22
CA VAL A 254 -1.27 -5.08 0.80
C VAL A 254 -0.65 -3.69 1.02
N CYS A 255 -0.76 -2.80 0.03
CA CYS A 255 -0.24 -1.44 0.16
C CYS A 255 -0.97 -0.66 1.27
N LEU A 256 -2.29 -0.80 1.34
CA LEU A 256 -3.12 -0.17 2.37
C LEU A 256 -2.82 -0.75 3.75
N ASP A 257 -2.49 -2.03 3.89
CA ASP A 257 -2.11 -2.63 5.17
C ASP A 257 -0.93 -1.92 5.81
N VAL A 258 0.10 -1.62 5.03
CA VAL A 258 1.26 -0.86 5.51
C VAL A 258 0.81 0.55 5.91
N LEU A 259 0.03 1.25 5.09
CA LEU A 259 -0.45 2.60 5.42
C LEU A 259 -1.30 2.63 6.69
N VAL A 260 -2.21 1.67 6.85
CA VAL A 260 -3.09 1.51 8.02
C VAL A 260 -2.27 1.15 9.26
N ALA A 261 -1.28 0.26 9.15
CA ALA A 261 -0.40 -0.10 10.25
C ALA A 261 0.24 1.13 10.89
N TRP A 262 0.84 2.00 10.06
CA TRP A 262 1.51 3.21 10.53
C TRP A 262 0.53 4.31 10.93
N ALA A 263 -0.67 4.36 10.36
CA ALA A 263 -1.75 5.25 10.81
C ALA A 263 -2.27 4.86 12.20
N LEU A 264 -2.52 3.56 12.46
CA LEU A 264 -2.91 3.07 13.78
C LEU A 264 -1.81 3.27 14.81
N ARG A 265 -0.54 3.05 14.44
CA ARG A 265 0.59 3.36 15.34
C ARG A 265 0.68 4.84 15.67
N ALA A 266 0.39 5.73 14.71
CA ALA A 266 0.33 7.17 14.99
C ALA A 266 -0.88 7.56 15.85
N PHE A 267 -2.00 6.83 15.75
CA PHE A 267 -3.19 7.04 16.57
C PHE A 267 -2.98 6.61 18.03
N PHE A 268 -2.32 5.48 18.26
CA PHE A 268 -2.08 4.91 19.59
C PHE A 268 -0.71 5.27 20.21
N ASP A 269 0.07 6.16 19.57
CA ASP A 269 1.45 6.51 20.01
C ASP A 269 1.45 7.06 21.45
N ASP A 270 0.43 7.83 21.82
CA ASP A 270 0.27 8.43 23.15
C ASP A 270 -0.24 7.44 24.22
N THR A 271 -0.82 6.30 23.81
CA THR A 271 -1.31 5.27 24.74
C THR A 271 -0.17 4.35 25.19
N ASN A 272 0.50 3.70 24.24
CA ASN A 272 1.71 2.92 24.51
C ASN A 272 2.51 2.75 23.21
N ARG A 273 3.56 3.55 23.08
CA ARG A 273 4.39 3.59 21.87
C ARG A 273 5.02 2.24 21.52
N THR A 274 5.44 1.45 22.50
CA THR A 274 6.11 0.16 22.25
C THR A 274 5.15 -0.85 21.65
N VAL A 275 3.95 -1.00 22.23
CA VAL A 275 2.94 -1.93 21.72
C VAL A 275 2.35 -1.43 20.39
N ALA A 276 2.17 -0.12 20.22
CA ALA A 276 1.75 0.47 18.96
C ALA A 276 2.77 0.21 17.83
N LEU A 277 4.07 0.30 18.14
CA LEU A 277 5.14 -0.02 17.19
C LEU A 277 5.19 -1.52 16.86
N LEU A 278 5.09 -2.39 17.88
CA LEU A 278 5.07 -3.84 17.67
C LEU A 278 3.85 -4.25 16.82
N SER A 279 2.70 -3.66 17.08
CA SER A 279 1.47 -3.87 16.32
C SER A 279 1.59 -3.44 14.85
N ALA A 280 2.21 -2.29 14.58
CA ALA A 280 2.46 -1.85 13.21
C ALA A 280 3.45 -2.77 12.46
N TRP A 281 4.50 -3.23 13.13
CA TRP A 281 5.43 -4.20 12.53
C TRP A 281 4.77 -5.55 12.26
N CYS A 282 3.93 -6.03 13.18
CA CYS A 282 3.18 -7.27 12.99
C CYS A 282 2.27 -7.18 11.75
N ARG A 283 1.53 -6.06 11.61
CA ARG A 283 0.70 -5.82 10.42
C ARG A 283 1.52 -5.64 9.13
N THR A 284 2.68 -5.00 9.22
CA THR A 284 3.59 -4.88 8.06
C THR A 284 4.17 -6.24 7.65
N ALA A 285 4.52 -7.09 8.61
CA ALA A 285 4.99 -8.46 8.35
C ALA A 285 3.88 -9.31 7.72
N TYR A 286 2.64 -9.20 8.22
CA TYR A 286 1.47 -9.77 7.56
C TYR A 286 1.35 -9.31 6.10
N ALA A 287 1.45 -8.01 5.83
CA ALA A 287 1.36 -7.47 4.48
C ALA A 287 2.43 -8.06 3.54
N VAL A 288 3.64 -8.30 4.04
CA VAL A 288 4.71 -8.96 3.27
C VAL A 288 4.36 -10.41 2.98
N VAL A 289 3.89 -11.18 3.96
CA VAL A 289 3.44 -12.57 3.75
C VAL A 289 2.29 -12.61 2.73
N PHE A 290 1.35 -11.68 2.84
CA PHE A 290 0.22 -11.60 1.91
C PHE A 290 0.67 -11.20 0.48
N ALA A 291 1.65 -10.30 0.37
CA ALA A 291 2.27 -9.97 -0.93
C ALA A 291 2.92 -11.20 -1.58
N VAL A 292 3.60 -12.04 -0.80
CA VAL A 292 4.18 -13.31 -1.26
C VAL A 292 3.09 -14.27 -1.70
N ALA A 293 2.01 -14.44 -0.91
CA ALA A 293 0.87 -15.26 -1.31
C ALA A 293 0.32 -14.81 -2.68
N ILE A 294 0.12 -13.51 -2.89
CA ILE A 294 -0.41 -12.97 -4.16
C ILE A 294 0.48 -13.29 -5.36
N THR A 295 1.79 -13.53 -5.18
CA THR A 295 2.65 -13.96 -6.30
C THR A 295 2.24 -15.30 -6.90
N HIS A 296 1.62 -16.19 -6.11
CA HIS A 296 1.06 -17.44 -6.61
C HIS A 296 -0.22 -17.21 -7.44
N LEU A 297 -1.04 -16.21 -7.10
CA LEU A 297 -2.15 -15.81 -7.97
C LEU A 297 -1.64 -15.20 -9.29
N ILE A 298 -0.54 -14.43 -9.25
CA ILE A 298 0.13 -13.93 -10.46
C ILE A 298 0.66 -15.09 -11.30
N ALA A 299 1.26 -16.10 -10.68
CA ALA A 299 1.72 -17.31 -11.35
C ALA A 299 0.56 -18.05 -12.03
N ALA A 300 -0.55 -18.28 -11.32
CA ALA A 300 -1.76 -18.88 -11.87
C ALA A 300 -2.29 -18.07 -13.06
N ALA A 301 -2.36 -16.75 -12.95
CA ALA A 301 -2.81 -15.87 -14.03
C ALA A 301 -1.86 -15.91 -15.25
N GLY A 302 -0.55 -16.04 -15.02
CA GLY A 302 0.44 -16.18 -16.08
C GLY A 302 0.29 -17.49 -16.87
N LEU A 303 0.10 -18.62 -16.17
CA LEU A 303 -0.17 -19.91 -16.81
C LEU A 303 -1.40 -19.87 -17.73
N LEU A 304 -2.43 -19.13 -17.33
CA LEU A 304 -3.66 -18.92 -18.11
C LEU A 304 -3.44 -18.00 -19.32
N HIS A 305 -2.48 -17.08 -19.22
CA HIS A 305 -2.17 -16.11 -20.27
C HIS A 305 -1.31 -16.70 -21.40
N ASP A 306 -0.36 -17.58 -21.06
CA ASP A 306 0.60 -18.16 -22.02
C ASP A 306 -0.04 -19.15 -23.02
N GLY A 307 -1.35 -19.40 -22.91
CA GLY A 307 -2.14 -20.04 -23.97
C GLY A 307 -2.04 -21.56 -24.05
N ALA A 308 -1.58 -22.21 -22.98
CA ALA A 308 -1.52 -23.67 -22.89
C ALA A 308 -2.94 -24.31 -22.80
N ALA A 309 -3.04 -25.58 -23.18
CA ALA A 309 -4.33 -26.29 -23.12
C ALA A 309 -4.77 -26.45 -21.66
N ALA A 310 -6.08 -26.28 -21.39
CA ALA A 310 -6.61 -26.31 -20.03
C ALA A 310 -6.22 -27.59 -19.27
N ASP A 311 -6.26 -28.75 -19.91
CA ASP A 311 -5.91 -30.04 -19.32
C ASP A 311 -4.44 -30.11 -18.88
N GLU A 312 -3.54 -29.41 -19.57
CA GLU A 312 -2.10 -29.41 -19.28
C GLU A 312 -1.77 -28.55 -18.06
N ILE A 313 -2.47 -27.42 -17.88
CA ILE A 313 -2.17 -26.45 -16.81
C ILE A 313 -3.06 -26.61 -15.57
N SER A 314 -4.12 -27.41 -15.64
CA SER A 314 -5.13 -27.47 -14.56
C SER A 314 -4.54 -27.81 -13.19
N SER A 315 -3.65 -28.81 -13.13
CA SER A 315 -2.98 -29.19 -11.89
C SER A 315 -2.07 -28.09 -11.35
N SER A 316 -1.37 -27.37 -12.23
CA SER A 316 -0.44 -26.30 -11.87
C SER A 316 -1.18 -25.04 -11.41
N VAL A 317 -2.24 -24.64 -12.12
CA VAL A 317 -3.11 -23.51 -11.73
C VAL A 317 -3.74 -23.78 -10.37
N TYR A 318 -4.29 -24.98 -10.17
CA TYR A 318 -4.90 -25.35 -8.90
C TYR A 318 -3.87 -25.36 -7.75
N ALA A 319 -2.67 -25.92 -7.99
CA ALA A 319 -1.59 -25.90 -7.00
C ALA A 319 -1.19 -24.48 -6.59
N GLN A 320 -1.10 -23.54 -7.54
CA GLN A 320 -0.80 -22.14 -7.23
C GLN A 320 -1.88 -21.46 -6.39
N ILE A 321 -3.16 -21.78 -6.63
CA ILE A 321 -4.28 -21.27 -5.83
C ILE A 321 -4.23 -21.84 -4.41
N THR A 322 -3.95 -23.14 -4.26
CA THR A 322 -3.76 -23.77 -2.94
C THR A 322 -2.58 -23.17 -2.18
N GLU A 323 -1.43 -22.95 -2.84
CA GLU A 323 -0.27 -22.30 -2.23
C GLU A 323 -0.59 -20.87 -1.76
N PHE A 324 -1.39 -20.11 -2.53
CA PHE A 324 -1.90 -18.81 -2.10
C PHE A 324 -2.70 -18.91 -0.80
N GLU A 325 -3.68 -19.82 -0.72
CA GLU A 325 -4.54 -19.99 0.47
C GLU A 325 -3.73 -20.39 1.71
N GLU A 326 -2.78 -21.31 1.56
CA GLU A 326 -1.93 -21.77 2.66
C GLU A 326 -1.05 -20.63 3.21
N ILE A 327 -0.35 -19.90 2.33
CA ILE A 327 0.53 -18.79 2.75
C ILE A 327 -0.31 -17.65 3.36
N TRP A 328 -1.49 -17.37 2.79
CA TRP A 328 -2.38 -16.35 3.33
C TRP A 328 -2.90 -16.72 4.72
N SER A 329 -3.32 -17.97 4.91
CA SER A 329 -3.75 -18.52 6.21
C SER A 329 -2.67 -18.40 7.28
N LEU A 330 -1.41 -18.70 6.94
CA LEU A 330 -0.26 -18.50 7.84
C LEU A 330 -0.07 -17.02 8.21
N GLY A 331 -0.25 -16.12 7.24
CA GLY A 331 -0.20 -14.68 7.47
C GLY A 331 -1.25 -14.20 8.49
N LEU A 332 -2.45 -14.79 8.49
CA LEU A 332 -3.54 -14.40 9.39
C LEU A 332 -3.21 -14.64 10.88
N ILE A 333 -2.21 -15.47 11.22
CA ILE A 333 -1.70 -15.58 12.58
C ILE A 333 -1.09 -14.25 13.04
N LEU A 334 -0.24 -13.64 12.22
CA LEU A 334 0.34 -12.32 12.49
C LEU A 334 -0.75 -11.24 12.59
N PHE A 335 -1.76 -11.34 11.72
CA PHE A 335 -2.91 -10.44 11.74
C PHE A 335 -3.73 -10.55 13.03
N GLY A 336 -4.01 -11.76 13.51
CA GLY A 336 -4.70 -11.99 14.77
C GLY A 336 -3.93 -11.45 15.96
N VAL A 337 -2.61 -11.67 16.02
CA VAL A 337 -1.72 -11.09 17.05
C VAL A 337 -1.72 -9.56 16.98
N HIS A 338 -1.71 -8.97 15.77
CA HIS A 338 -1.88 -7.53 15.57
C HIS A 338 -3.19 -7.02 16.17
N LEU A 339 -4.32 -7.67 15.88
CA LEU A 339 -5.63 -7.26 16.39
C LEU A 339 -5.74 -7.39 17.91
N LEU A 340 -5.15 -8.42 18.53
CA LEU A 340 -5.08 -8.50 19.99
C LEU A 340 -4.31 -7.33 20.60
N MET A 341 -3.20 -6.91 20.00
CA MET A 341 -2.48 -5.72 20.44
C MET A 341 -3.28 -4.43 20.24
N ILE A 342 -4.01 -4.29 19.12
CA ILE A 342 -4.92 -3.15 18.90
C ILE A 342 -6.06 -3.16 19.91
N GLY A 343 -6.65 -4.32 20.21
CA GLY A 343 -7.69 -4.48 21.23
C GLY A 343 -7.17 -4.07 22.61
N TRP A 344 -5.96 -4.48 22.97
CA TRP A 344 -5.31 -4.06 24.22
C TRP A 344 -5.02 -2.55 24.27
N LEU A 345 -4.51 -1.97 23.18
CA LEU A 345 -4.26 -0.52 23.06
C LEU A 345 -5.57 0.26 23.15
N ALA A 346 -6.62 -0.21 22.49
CA ALA A 346 -7.96 0.36 22.56
C ALA A 346 -8.51 0.31 23.98
N TRP A 347 -8.32 -0.79 24.70
CA TRP A 347 -8.77 -0.92 26.09
C TRP A 347 -8.02 0.04 27.04
N ARG A 348 -6.74 0.30 26.78
CA ARG A 348 -5.92 1.25 27.55
C ARG A 348 -6.10 2.71 27.13
N SER A 349 -6.71 2.96 25.99
CA SER A 349 -6.91 4.31 25.48
C SER A 349 -8.08 5.00 26.20
N PRO A 350 -7.91 6.25 26.67
CA PRO A 350 -9.00 7.01 27.26
C PRO A 350 -10.06 7.43 26.21
N THR A 351 -9.72 7.35 24.92
CA THR A 351 -10.62 7.80 23.83
C THR A 351 -11.49 6.68 23.28
N VAL A 352 -11.03 5.43 23.33
CA VAL A 352 -11.70 4.29 22.68
C VAL A 352 -12.64 3.59 23.67
N PRO A 353 -13.92 3.37 23.35
CA PRO A 353 -14.82 2.63 24.22
C PRO A 353 -14.37 1.19 24.46
N THR A 354 -14.53 0.69 25.68
CA THR A 354 -14.13 -0.68 26.07
C THR A 354 -14.83 -1.76 25.27
N TRP A 355 -16.08 -1.54 24.84
CA TRP A 355 -16.80 -2.51 24.01
C TRP A 355 -16.22 -2.62 22.59
N VAL A 356 -15.69 -1.52 22.01
CA VAL A 356 -14.97 -1.56 20.73
C VAL A 356 -13.68 -2.36 20.90
N ALA A 357 -12.94 -2.09 21.98
CA ALA A 357 -11.72 -2.82 22.31
C ALA A 357 -11.95 -4.33 22.45
N ALA A 358 -13.02 -4.72 23.15
CA ALA A 358 -13.39 -6.13 23.33
C ALA A 358 -13.73 -6.80 21.99
N LEU A 359 -14.54 -6.16 21.14
CA LEU A 359 -14.89 -6.72 19.82
C LEU A 359 -13.67 -6.89 18.92
N VAL A 360 -12.73 -5.94 18.94
CA VAL A 360 -11.47 -6.05 18.18
C VAL A 360 -10.60 -7.20 18.71
N ALA A 361 -10.52 -7.37 20.03
CA ALA A 361 -9.79 -8.49 20.62
C ALA A 361 -10.45 -9.84 20.28
N ILE A 362 -11.78 -9.91 20.26
CA ILE A 362 -12.53 -11.10 19.83
C ILE A 362 -12.25 -11.43 18.36
N ALA A 363 -12.22 -10.42 17.48
CA ALA A 363 -11.82 -10.61 16.08
C ALA A 363 -10.41 -11.20 15.97
N GLY A 364 -9.44 -10.64 16.70
CA GLY A 364 -8.07 -11.14 16.73
C GLY A 364 -7.96 -12.59 17.23
N ALA A 365 -8.74 -12.95 18.25
CA ALA A 365 -8.80 -14.32 18.76
C ALA A 365 -9.44 -15.28 17.73
N GLY A 366 -10.45 -14.84 16.99
CA GLY A 366 -11.08 -15.61 15.92
C GLY A 366 -10.10 -15.99 14.80
N TYR A 367 -9.32 -15.02 14.29
CA TYR A 367 -8.27 -15.30 13.31
C TYR A 367 -7.22 -16.28 13.81
N LEU A 368 -6.76 -16.12 15.06
CA LEU A 368 -5.80 -17.04 15.65
C LEU A 368 -6.37 -18.46 15.77
N ALA A 369 -7.62 -18.59 16.21
CA ALA A 369 -8.26 -19.88 16.38
C ALA A 369 -8.43 -20.61 15.05
N ASP A 370 -8.87 -19.90 13.99
CA ASP A 370 -9.05 -20.48 12.66
C ASP A 370 -7.71 -20.88 12.03
N SER A 371 -6.73 -19.98 12.03
CA SER A 371 -5.42 -20.26 11.42
C SER A 371 -4.64 -21.34 12.18
N ILE A 372 -4.62 -21.33 13.51
CA ILE A 372 -3.94 -22.39 14.28
C ILE A 372 -4.72 -23.70 14.18
N GLY A 373 -6.05 -23.64 14.20
CA GLY A 373 -6.93 -24.80 14.06
C GLY A 373 -6.68 -25.55 12.75
N ALA A 374 -6.63 -24.82 11.63
CA ALA A 374 -6.32 -25.37 10.32
C ALA A 374 -4.93 -26.03 10.25
N GLN A 375 -3.93 -25.47 10.94
CA GLN A 375 -2.57 -26.05 10.98
C GLN A 375 -2.48 -27.33 11.82
N VAL A 376 -3.32 -27.46 12.85
CA VAL A 376 -3.31 -28.64 13.75
C VAL A 376 -4.17 -29.76 13.19
N SER A 377 -5.26 -29.45 12.50
CA SER A 377 -6.18 -30.42 11.95
C SER A 377 -6.71 -29.99 10.58
N ALA A 378 -6.44 -30.81 9.56
CA ALA A 378 -7.04 -30.66 8.23
C ALA A 378 -8.58 -30.77 8.25
N ALA A 379 -9.16 -31.30 9.34
CA ALA A 379 -10.60 -31.42 9.54
C ALA A 379 -11.19 -30.32 10.44
N TYR A 380 -10.48 -29.19 10.66
CA TYR A 380 -11.00 -28.08 11.47
C TYR A 380 -12.25 -27.47 10.81
N PRO A 381 -13.45 -27.63 11.39
CA PRO A 381 -14.69 -27.30 10.69
C PRO A 381 -15.23 -25.91 10.99
N ILE A 382 -14.57 -25.15 11.87
CA ILE A 382 -15.09 -23.91 12.43
C ILE A 382 -14.45 -22.72 11.69
N GLN A 383 -15.25 -21.70 11.38
CA GLN A 383 -14.77 -20.44 10.80
C GLN A 383 -15.18 -19.29 11.74
N LEU A 384 -14.50 -19.16 12.87
CA LEU A 384 -14.78 -18.14 13.87
C LEU A 384 -14.56 -16.72 13.32
N ALA A 385 -13.54 -16.53 12.47
CA ALA A 385 -13.23 -15.26 11.83
C ALA A 385 -14.41 -14.76 10.98
N ALA A 386 -15.16 -15.67 10.34
CA ALA A 386 -16.33 -15.32 9.51
C ALA A 386 -17.44 -14.60 10.30
N VAL A 387 -17.48 -14.76 11.63
CA VAL A 387 -18.44 -14.04 12.50
C VAL A 387 -17.74 -12.94 13.29
N THR A 388 -16.52 -13.19 13.77
CA THR A 388 -15.82 -12.27 14.68
C THR A 388 -15.19 -11.07 13.99
N PHE A 389 -15.03 -11.07 12.66
CA PHE A 389 -14.52 -9.92 11.89
C PHE A 389 -15.34 -8.63 12.07
N VAL A 390 -16.58 -8.74 12.58
CA VAL A 390 -17.42 -7.59 12.97
C VAL A 390 -16.68 -6.59 13.86
N GLY A 391 -15.73 -7.05 14.70
CA GLY A 391 -14.90 -6.16 15.51
C GLY A 391 -14.05 -5.17 14.69
N GLU A 392 -13.57 -5.58 13.52
CA GLU A 392 -12.82 -4.71 12.62
C GLU A 392 -13.71 -3.69 11.93
N VAL A 393 -14.90 -4.12 11.50
CA VAL A 393 -15.92 -3.22 10.91
C VAL A 393 -16.31 -2.15 11.93
N VAL A 394 -16.50 -2.55 13.19
CA VAL A 394 -16.77 -1.61 14.29
C VAL A 394 -15.61 -0.65 14.50
N LEU A 395 -14.36 -1.12 14.54
CA LEU A 395 -13.18 -0.26 14.69
C LEU A 395 -13.07 0.74 13.54
N MET A 396 -13.25 0.29 12.30
CA MET A 396 -13.26 1.12 11.10
C MET A 396 -14.29 2.25 11.20
N VAL A 397 -15.55 1.90 11.47
CA VAL A 397 -16.65 2.88 11.60
C VAL A 397 -16.36 3.85 12.76
N TRP A 398 -15.88 3.32 13.88
CA TRP A 398 -15.55 4.13 15.06
C TRP A 398 -14.44 5.15 14.77
N LEU A 399 -13.35 4.75 14.09
CA LEU A 399 -12.25 5.65 13.71
C LEU A 399 -12.73 6.79 12.78
N LEU A 400 -13.61 6.47 11.83
CA LEU A 400 -14.20 7.47 10.93
C LEU A 400 -15.08 8.47 11.68
N VAL A 401 -15.95 7.97 12.57
CA VAL A 401 -16.81 8.82 13.42
C VAL A 401 -15.97 9.69 14.36
N PHE A 402 -14.95 9.12 14.99
CA PHE A 402 -14.00 9.84 15.83
C PHE A 402 -13.34 10.98 15.05
N ALA A 403 -12.78 10.69 13.88
CA ALA A 403 -12.14 11.69 13.03
C ALA A 403 -13.09 12.82 12.59
N ALA A 404 -14.35 12.50 12.30
CA ALA A 404 -15.37 13.50 11.95
C ALA A 404 -15.69 14.43 13.12
N ARG A 405 -15.82 13.89 14.34
CA ARG A 405 -16.08 14.66 15.57
C ARG A 405 -14.92 15.57 15.95
N SER A 406 -13.68 15.07 15.88
CA SER A 406 -12.49 15.89 16.15
C SER A 406 -12.37 17.08 15.20
N ARG A 407 -12.81 16.93 13.94
CA ARG A 407 -12.85 18.04 12.97
C ARG A 407 -13.93 19.07 13.26
N SER A 408 -15.12 18.66 13.70
CA SER A 408 -16.21 19.61 14.00
C SER A 408 -15.87 20.46 15.23
N HIS A 409 -15.37 19.84 16.30
CA HIS A 409 -15.00 20.53 17.54
C HIS A 409 -13.90 21.57 17.31
N ARG A 410 -12.97 21.29 16.37
CA ARG A 410 -11.96 22.26 15.94
C ARG A 410 -12.56 23.46 15.21
N ARG A 411 -13.50 23.24 14.27
CA ARG A 411 -14.14 24.35 13.53
C ARG A 411 -14.86 25.29 14.49
N SER A 412 -15.63 24.75 15.44
CA SER A 412 -16.32 25.57 16.45
C SER A 412 -15.35 26.36 17.34
N ASN A 413 -14.21 25.78 17.74
CA ASN A 413 -13.21 26.50 18.54
C ASN A 413 -12.52 27.63 17.77
N VAL A 414 -12.21 27.43 16.48
CA VAL A 414 -11.60 28.47 15.63
C VAL A 414 -12.59 29.61 15.35
N ASP A 415 -13.84 29.29 15.10
CA ASP A 415 -14.88 30.31 14.86
C ASP A 415 -15.18 31.09 16.15
N GLY A 416 -15.20 30.42 17.30
CA GLY A 416 -15.40 31.05 18.61
C GLY A 416 -14.23 31.95 19.05
N THR A 417 -12.99 31.57 18.73
CA THR A 417 -11.80 32.41 19.02
C THR A 417 -11.76 33.65 18.14
N ARG A 418 -12.01 33.51 16.83
CA ARG A 418 -12.16 34.67 15.92
C ARG A 418 -13.27 35.62 16.34
N ALA A 419 -14.41 35.09 16.78
CA ALA A 419 -15.51 35.91 17.26
C ALA A 419 -15.17 36.70 18.54
N ARG A 420 -14.26 36.20 19.38
CA ARG A 420 -13.77 36.90 20.58
C ARG A 420 -12.72 37.97 20.25
N GLU A 421 -11.80 37.70 19.32
CA GLU A 421 -10.83 38.70 18.84
C GLU A 421 -11.52 39.89 18.18
N VAL A 422 -12.61 39.66 17.42
CA VAL A 422 -13.39 40.75 16.80
C VAL A 422 -14.17 41.58 17.83
N ARG A 423 -14.42 41.07 19.05
CA ARG A 423 -15.19 41.76 20.10
C ARG A 423 -14.34 42.51 21.13
N GLN A 424 -13.01 42.49 21.05
CA GLN A 424 -12.16 43.34 21.88
C GLN A 424 -11.92 44.68 21.15
N PRO A 425 -12.55 45.80 21.56
CA PRO A 425 -12.15 47.12 21.07
C PRO A 425 -10.74 47.44 21.59
N ALA A 426 -9.97 48.14 20.75
CA ALA A 426 -8.60 48.60 20.99
C ALA A 426 -8.48 49.55 22.19
#